data_AF-A0A9D1Z519-F1
#
_entry.id   AF-A0A9D1Z519-F1
#
_cell.length_a   1.000
_cell.length_b   1.000
_cell.length_c   1.000
_cell.angle_alpha   90.00
_cell.angle_beta   90.00
_cell.angle_gamma   90.00
#
_symmetry.space_group_name_H-M   'P 1'
#
loop_
_entity.id
_entity.type
_entity.pdbx_description
1 polymer ?
#
loop_
_entity_poly.entity_id
_entity_poly.type
_entity_poly.pdbx_seq_one_letter_code
_entity_poly.pdbx_strand_id
1 'polypeptide(L)'
;LWAIGTGKTATAEQAGEVCQAIRAVIRKLYGARVARSVTIQYGGSMNPKNAAELLAQPDVDGGLIGGASLKPEQFVEIINAANQED
;
A
#
# COMPACT_ATOMS: atom_id res chain seq x y z
N LEU A 1 1.28 -7.56 -10.78
CA LEU A 1 1.88 -8.77 -11.40
C LEU A 1 3.39 -8.65 -11.60
N TRP A 2 3.93 -7.57 -12.21
CA TRP A 2 5.38 -7.45 -12.45
C TRP A 2 6.28 -7.38 -11.20
N ALA A 3 5.72 -6.98 -10.04
CA ALA A 3 6.42 -6.89 -8.75
C ALA A 3 5.97 -7.95 -7.70
N ILE A 4 5.21 -8.97 -8.12
CA ILE A 4 4.71 -10.04 -7.23
C ILE A 4 5.56 -11.29 -7.46
N GLY A 5 6.31 -11.74 -6.45
CA GLY A 5 7.13 -12.96 -6.52
C GLY A 5 8.40 -12.85 -7.38
N THR A 6 8.75 -11.67 -7.90
CA THR A 6 9.90 -11.44 -8.78
C THR A 6 11.16 -10.95 -8.04
N GLY A 7 11.07 -10.71 -6.73
CA GLY A 7 12.14 -10.07 -5.94
C GLY A 7 12.38 -8.59 -6.28
N LYS A 8 11.61 -8.02 -7.23
CA LYS A 8 11.61 -6.59 -7.53
C LYS A 8 10.49 -5.90 -6.77
N THR A 9 10.86 -4.90 -5.98
CA THR A 9 9.93 -4.07 -5.23
C THR A 9 9.66 -2.81 -6.06
N ALA A 10 8.38 -2.44 -6.24
CA ALA A 10 8.06 -1.11 -6.79
C ALA A 10 8.55 -0.05 -5.79
N THR A 11 9.06 1.08 -6.27
CA THR A 11 9.39 2.20 -5.36
C THR A 11 8.12 2.71 -4.69
N ALA A 12 8.24 3.38 -3.55
CA ALA A 12 7.10 3.98 -2.88
C ALA A 12 6.37 4.98 -3.79
N GLU A 13 7.13 5.75 -4.56
CA GLU A 13 6.60 6.68 -5.57
C GLU A 13 5.75 5.94 -6.63
N GLN A 14 6.25 4.84 -7.19
CA GLN A 14 5.51 4.04 -8.17
C GLN A 14 4.23 3.44 -7.58
N ALA A 15 4.28 3.00 -6.32
CA ALA A 15 3.11 2.51 -5.61
C ALA A 15 2.08 3.63 -5.39
N GLY A 16 2.54 4.81 -4.97
CA GLY A 16 1.73 6.02 -4.79
C GLY A 16 1.06 6.48 -6.07
N GLU A 17 1.80 6.60 -7.18
CA GLU A 17 1.28 7.00 -8.50
C GLU A 17 0.13 6.08 -8.96
N VAL A 18 0.30 4.78 -8.81
CA VAL A 18 -0.74 3.81 -9.20
C VAL A 18 -1.97 3.93 -8.30
N CYS A 19 -1.80 4.05 -6.98
CA CYS A 19 -2.92 4.19 -6.06
C CYS A 19 -3.68 5.50 -6.28
N GLN A 20 -2.96 6.60 -6.53
CA GLN A 20 -3.53 7.89 -6.91
C GLN A 20 -4.34 7.78 -8.21
N ALA A 21 -3.79 7.12 -9.24
CA ALA A 21 -4.50 6.91 -10.51
C ALA A 21 -5.79 6.10 -10.31
N ILE A 22 -5.76 5.05 -9.48
CA ILE A 22 -6.95 4.27 -9.12
C ILE A 22 -7.98 5.17 -8.42
N ARG A 23 -7.56 5.96 -7.43
CA ARG A 23 -8.47 6.87 -6.71
C ARG A 23 -9.07 7.92 -7.63
N ALA A 24 -8.31 8.45 -8.59
CA ALA A 24 -8.78 9.38 -9.61
C ALA A 24 -9.85 8.75 -10.51
N VAL A 25 -9.71 7.49 -10.90
CA VAL A 25 -10.73 6.74 -11.66
C VAL A 25 -12.00 6.57 -10.82
N ILE A 26 -11.89 6.16 -9.56
CA ILE A 26 -13.05 6.01 -8.66
C ILE A 26 -13.76 7.37 -8.51
N ARG A 27 -13.00 8.46 -8.32
CA ARG A 27 -13.54 9.81 -8.22
C ARG A 27 -14.32 10.22 -9.47
N LYS A 28 -13.78 9.92 -10.65
CA LYS A 28 -14.43 10.24 -11.93
C LYS A 28 -15.76 9.50 -12.09
N LEU A 29 -15.84 8.24 -11.63
CA LEU A 29 -17.03 7.39 -11.81
C LEU A 29 -18.09 7.61 -10.72
N TYR A 30 -17.66 7.84 -9.48
CA TYR A 30 -18.54 7.78 -8.30
C TYR A 30 -18.46 9.03 -7.41
N GLY A 31 -17.67 10.03 -7.80
CA GLY A 31 -17.53 11.29 -7.10
C GLY A 31 -16.53 11.27 -5.93
N ALA A 32 -16.26 12.46 -5.41
CA ALA A 32 -15.22 12.70 -4.40
C ALA A 32 -15.48 12.00 -3.06
N ARG A 33 -16.76 11.88 -2.66
CA ARG A 33 -17.13 11.24 -1.39
C ARG A 33 -16.78 9.76 -1.40
N VAL A 34 -17.15 9.04 -2.47
CA VAL A 34 -16.88 7.60 -2.62
C VAL A 34 -15.37 7.36 -2.75
N ALA A 35 -14.68 8.17 -3.55
CA ALA A 35 -13.23 8.01 -3.74
C ALA A 35 -12.41 8.14 -2.45
N ARG A 36 -12.84 8.97 -1.50
CA ARG A 36 -12.19 9.09 -0.19
C ARG A 36 -12.55 7.98 0.79
N SER A 37 -13.69 7.30 0.61
CA SER A 37 -14.12 6.23 1.51
C SER A 37 -13.63 4.84 1.08
N VAL A 38 -13.14 4.69 -0.15
CA VAL A 38 -12.60 3.42 -0.63
C VAL A 38 -11.18 3.25 -0.15
N THR A 39 -10.91 2.12 0.51
CA THR A 39 -9.57 1.65 0.88
C THR A 39 -8.85 1.07 -0.34
N ILE A 40 -7.67 1.59 -0.66
CA ILE A 40 -6.77 1.13 -1.72
C ILE A 40 -5.51 0.58 -1.06
N GLN A 41 -5.31 -0.73 -1.13
CA GLN A 41 -4.14 -1.40 -0.54
C GLN A 41 -3.07 -1.68 -1.59
N TYR A 42 -1.80 -1.50 -1.21
CA TYR A 42 -0.68 -1.95 -2.01
C TYR A 42 -0.48 -3.46 -1.87
N GLY A 43 -0.65 -4.21 -2.96
CA GLY A 43 -0.49 -5.67 -3.00
C GLY A 43 0.85 -6.17 -3.54
N GLY A 44 1.86 -5.31 -3.65
CA GLY A 44 3.22 -5.71 -4.02
C GLY A 44 4.02 -6.24 -2.82
N SER A 45 5.33 -6.35 -2.98
CA SER A 45 6.25 -6.88 -1.96
C SER A 45 6.45 -5.89 -0.80
N MET A 46 5.50 -5.82 0.12
CA MET A 46 5.62 -5.08 1.39
C MET A 46 6.21 -5.98 2.48
N ASN A 47 7.21 -5.46 3.19
CA ASN A 47 7.92 -6.11 4.28
C ASN A 47 8.37 -5.04 5.31
N PRO A 48 8.90 -5.41 6.49
CA PRO A 48 9.23 -4.42 7.52
C PRO A 48 10.20 -3.32 7.07
N LYS A 49 11.08 -3.60 6.09
CA LYS A 49 12.09 -2.63 5.64
C LYS A 49 11.51 -1.51 4.79
N ASN A 50 10.35 -1.70 4.18
CA ASN A 50 9.74 -0.74 3.25
C ASN A 50 8.31 -0.35 3.60
N ALA A 51 7.70 -0.97 4.60
CA ALA A 51 6.32 -0.70 4.99
C ALA A 51 6.10 0.77 5.34
N ALA A 52 7.00 1.37 6.13
CA ALA A 52 6.85 2.76 6.55
C ALA A 52 6.82 3.73 5.36
N GLU A 53 7.76 3.58 4.42
CA GLU A 53 7.85 4.44 3.22
C GLU A 53 6.66 4.24 2.26
N LEU A 54 6.20 3.00 2.10
CA LEU A 54 5.03 2.69 1.29
C LEU A 54 3.74 3.25 1.90
N LEU A 55 3.59 3.17 3.22
CA LEU A 55 2.42 3.67 3.96
C LEU A 55 2.43 5.20 4.12
N ALA A 56 3.57 5.86 3.96
CA ALA A 56 3.67 7.31 3.89
C ALA A 56 3.13 7.91 2.58
N GLN A 57 2.80 7.07 1.57
CA GLN A 57 2.22 7.54 0.32
C GLN A 57 0.74 7.91 0.53
N PRO A 58 0.29 9.13 0.14
CA PRO A 58 -1.03 9.65 0.51
C PRO A 58 -2.24 8.81 0.07
N ASP A 59 -2.09 8.05 -1.02
CA ASP A 59 -3.16 7.25 -1.59
C ASP A 59 -3.02 5.74 -1.29
N VAL A 60 -1.99 5.33 -0.54
CA VAL A 60 -1.79 3.94 -0.09
C VAL A 60 -2.39 3.77 1.30
N ASP A 61 -3.57 3.18 1.38
CA ASP A 61 -4.32 3.06 2.64
C ASP A 61 -3.93 1.83 3.47
N GLY A 62 -2.96 1.03 3.01
CA GLY A 62 -2.56 -0.22 3.66
C GLY A 62 -1.81 -1.17 2.73
N GLY A 63 -1.50 -2.37 3.25
CA GLY A 63 -0.81 -3.42 2.50
C GLY A 63 -1.57 -4.75 2.50
N LEU A 64 -1.65 -5.39 1.34
CA LEU A 64 -2.08 -6.79 1.23
C LEU A 64 -0.84 -7.70 1.30
N ILE A 65 -0.55 -8.19 2.50
CA ILE A 65 0.77 -8.76 2.80
C ILE A 65 0.87 -10.24 2.41
N GLY A 66 1.80 -10.53 1.50
CA GLY A 66 2.15 -11.90 1.09
C GLY A 66 3.06 -12.61 2.10
N GLY A 67 4.23 -13.09 1.67
CA GLY A 67 5.09 -13.97 2.49
C GLY A 67 5.53 -13.41 3.85
N ALA A 68 5.59 -12.09 4.03
CA ALA A 68 5.90 -11.49 5.34
C ALA A 68 4.78 -11.71 6.38
N SER A 69 3.54 -11.99 5.97
CA SER A 69 2.45 -12.31 6.90
C SER A 69 2.58 -13.69 7.54
N LEU A 70 3.41 -14.58 6.96
CA LEU A 70 3.66 -15.92 7.48
C LEU A 70 4.68 -15.95 8.63
N LYS A 71 5.27 -14.80 8.97
CA LYS A 71 6.25 -14.63 10.05
C LYS A 71 5.69 -13.63 11.07
N PRO A 72 5.24 -14.06 12.25
CA PRO A 72 4.54 -13.20 13.21
C PRO A 72 5.29 -11.91 13.52
N GLU A 73 6.61 -11.98 13.71
CA GLU A 73 7.44 -10.84 14.06
C GLU A 73 7.45 -9.80 12.93
N GLN A 74 7.57 -10.26 11.67
CA GLN A 74 7.54 -9.38 10.50
C GLN A 74 6.16 -8.76 10.31
N PHE A 75 5.09 -9.53 10.52
CA PHE A 75 3.74 -9.02 10.34
C PHE A 75 3.40 -7.96 11.39
N VAL A 76 3.81 -8.16 12.65
CA VAL A 76 3.68 -7.16 13.73
C VAL A 76 4.46 -5.88 13.40
N GLU A 77 5.68 -5.98 12.89
CA GLU A 77 6.45 -4.81 12.46
C GLU A 77 5.73 -4.01 11.36
N ILE A 78 5.13 -4.68 10.37
CA ILE A 78 4.35 -4.02 9.31
C ILE A 78 3.10 -3.34 9.88
N ILE A 79 2.40 -3.98 10.82
CA ILE A 79 1.24 -3.37 11.50
C ILE A 79 1.66 -2.12 12.27
N ASN A 80 2.77 -2.19 13.00
CA ASN A 80 3.29 -1.04 13.74
C ASN A 80 3.71 0.11 12.81
N ALA A 81 4.25 -0.20 11.62
CA ALA A 81 4.55 0.79 10.60
C ALA A 81 3.29 1.48 10.02
N ALA A 82 2.08 0.96 10.26
CA ALA A 82 0.83 1.63 9.91
C ALA A 82 0.31 2.58 11.00
N ASN A 83 0.90 2.56 12.20
CA ASN A 83 0.56 3.47 13.30
C ASN A 83 1.46 4.72 13.30
N GLN A 84 1.80 5.27 12.13
CA GLN A 84 2.59 6.50 12.04
C GLN A 84 1.77 7.66 12.61
N GLU A 85 2.42 8.53 13.38
CA GLU A 85 1.80 9.79 13.82
C GLU A 85 1.77 10.75 12.63
N ASP A 86 0.59 11.33 12.36
CA ASP A 86 0.36 12.34 11.30
C ASP A 86 1.13 13.65 11.56
#